data_AF-F7RVX4-F1
#
_entry.id   AF-F7RVX4-F1
#
_cell.length_a   1.000
_cell.length_b   1.000
_cell.length_c   1.000
_cell.angle_alpha   90.00
_cell.angle_beta   90.00
_cell.angle_gamma   90.00
#
_symmetry.space_group_name_H-M   'P 1'
#
loop_
_entity.id
_entity.type
_entity.pdbx_description
1 polymer ?
#
loop_
_entity_poly.entity_id
_entity_poly.type
_entity_poly.pdbx_seq_one_letter_code
_entity_poly.pdbx_strand_id
1 'polypeptide(L)'
;MNVANKKIHTESKGMKGLIAYLKQGINGDLGWLLKIGYCLGVILTVIMAFCAYQFFTASPNTQVFWGVLFILTLNGQMATKLWIYMQTNHSQTMQELRSIEKRLKSLIKN
;
A
#
# COMPACT_ATOMS: atom_id res chain seq x y z
N MET A 1 18.02 26.79 -31.43
CA MET A 1 17.10 26.61 -30.27
C MET A 1 17.66 25.47 -29.42
N ASN A 2 18.01 25.78 -28.17
CA ASN A 2 19.03 25.12 -27.36
C ASN A 2 18.60 23.74 -26.80
N VAL A 3 19.48 22.74 -26.86
CA VAL A 3 19.30 21.34 -26.38
C VAL A 3 18.83 21.27 -24.92
N ALA A 4 19.16 22.30 -24.12
CA ALA A 4 18.68 22.46 -22.76
C ALA A 4 17.13 22.49 -22.65
N ASN A 5 16.42 23.12 -23.60
CA ASN A 5 14.96 23.29 -23.53
C ASN A 5 14.21 21.95 -23.77
N LYS A 6 14.77 21.07 -24.61
CA LYS A 6 14.22 19.72 -24.88
C LYS A 6 14.31 18.81 -23.65
N LYS A 7 15.36 18.95 -22.82
CA LYS A 7 15.51 18.20 -21.57
C LYS A 7 14.46 18.59 -20.52
N ILE A 8 14.17 19.89 -20.39
CA ILE A 8 13.20 20.39 -19.38
C ILE A 8 11.76 19.93 -19.70
N HIS A 9 11.38 19.87 -20.98
CA HIS A 9 10.07 19.34 -21.39
C HIS A 9 9.95 17.81 -21.25
N THR A 10 11.07 17.08 -21.25
CA THR A 10 11.09 15.62 -21.14
C THR A 10 11.10 15.15 -19.68
N GLU A 11 11.80 15.85 -18.78
CA GLU A 11 11.74 15.55 -17.33
C GLU A 11 10.38 15.87 -16.70
N SER A 12 9.70 16.93 -17.15
CA SER A 12 8.34 17.24 -16.69
C SER A 12 7.33 16.15 -17.06
N LYS A 13 7.50 15.48 -18.21
CA LYS A 13 6.66 14.34 -18.62
C LYS A 13 6.96 13.07 -17.81
N GLY A 14 8.21 12.83 -17.42
CA GLY A 14 8.58 11.70 -16.57
C GLY A 14 7.98 11.80 -15.17
N MET A 15 8.11 12.96 -14.50
CA MET A 15 7.54 13.20 -13.17
C MET A 15 6.00 13.22 -13.22
N LYS A 16 5.40 13.88 -14.21
CA LYS A 16 3.94 13.88 -14.40
C LYS A 16 3.40 12.50 -14.79
N GLY A 17 4.16 11.72 -15.55
CA GLY A 17 3.84 10.35 -15.93
C GLY A 17 3.92 9.38 -14.76
N LEU A 18 4.95 9.49 -13.92
CA LEU A 18 5.10 8.71 -12.69
C LEU A 18 3.99 9.06 -11.68
N ILE A 19 3.74 10.36 -11.47
CA ILE A 19 2.63 10.81 -10.63
C ILE A 19 1.29 10.37 -11.24
N ALA A 20 1.11 10.38 -12.57
CA ALA A 20 -0.10 9.89 -13.22
C ALA A 20 -0.26 8.37 -13.09
N TYR A 21 0.82 7.59 -13.14
CA TYR A 21 0.80 6.13 -12.92
C TYR A 21 0.46 5.78 -11.47
N LEU A 22 1.09 6.50 -10.52
CA LEU A 22 0.75 6.41 -9.10
C LEU A 22 -0.71 6.81 -8.88
N LYS A 23 -1.14 7.94 -9.46
CA LYS A 23 -2.51 8.45 -9.35
C LYS A 23 -3.51 7.53 -10.05
N GLN A 24 -3.14 6.80 -11.10
CA GLN A 24 -3.97 5.79 -11.74
C GLN A 24 -4.07 4.52 -10.89
N GLY A 25 -3.01 4.12 -10.18
CA GLY A 25 -3.07 3.08 -9.14
C GLY A 25 -3.91 3.50 -7.92
N ILE A 26 -3.93 4.79 -7.58
CA ILE A 26 -4.72 5.38 -6.49
C ILE A 26 -6.17 5.70 -6.92
N ASN A 27 -6.45 5.85 -8.22
CA ASN A 27 -7.79 6.13 -8.75
C ASN A 27 -8.50 4.88 -9.33
N GLY A 28 -7.79 3.75 -9.42
CA GLY A 28 -8.41 2.46 -9.70
C GLY A 28 -9.10 1.88 -8.45
N ASP A 29 -9.76 0.73 -8.63
CA ASP A 29 -10.41 -0.08 -7.57
C ASP A 29 -9.49 -0.35 -6.35
N LEU A 30 -8.17 -0.26 -6.55
CA LEU A 30 -7.15 -0.44 -5.51
C LEU A 30 -6.93 0.79 -4.60
N GLY A 31 -7.33 1.98 -5.04
CA GLY A 31 -7.16 3.24 -4.31
C GLY A 31 -7.94 3.33 -3.01
N TRP A 32 -9.15 2.78 -3.00
CA TRP A 32 -9.96 2.66 -1.80
C TRP A 32 -9.34 1.69 -0.79
N LEU A 33 -8.82 0.55 -1.26
CA LEU A 33 -8.13 -0.42 -0.41
C LEU A 33 -6.83 0.13 0.18
N LEU A 34 -6.06 0.91 -0.60
CA LEU A 34 -4.86 1.59 -0.09
C LEU A 34 -5.20 2.62 0.98
N LYS A 35 -6.29 3.39 0.82
CA LYS A 35 -6.79 4.32 1.85
C LYS A 35 -7.19 3.59 3.13
N ILE A 36 -7.94 2.49 3.02
CA ILE A 36 -8.33 1.66 4.18
C ILE A 36 -7.09 1.11 4.88
N GLY A 37 -6.15 0.53 4.12
CA GLY A 37 -4.92 -0.03 4.66
C GLY A 37 -4.07 1.00 5.39
N TYR A 38 -3.96 2.21 4.84
CA TYR A 38 -3.24 3.31 5.50
C TYR A 38 -3.95 3.78 6.78
N CYS A 39 -5.29 3.91 6.73
CA CYS A 39 -6.09 4.27 7.91
C CYS A 39 -5.95 3.23 9.03
N LEU A 40 -6.02 1.94 8.67
CA LEU A 40 -5.85 0.82 9.60
C LEU A 40 -4.44 0.82 10.21
N GLY A 41 -3.41 1.07 9.40
CA GLY A 41 -2.02 1.20 9.87
C GLY A 41 -1.82 2.36 10.84
N VAL A 42 -2.44 3.52 10.60
CA VAL A 42 -2.38 4.65 11.54
C VAL A 42 -3.08 4.29 12.86
N ILE A 43 -4.28 3.69 12.80
CA ILE A 43 -5.03 3.27 13.99
C ILE A 43 -4.21 2.27 14.83
N LEU A 44 -3.67 1.23 14.19
CA LEU A 44 -2.84 0.23 14.86
C LEU A 44 -1.57 0.85 15.48
N THR A 45 -0.98 1.88 14.87
CA THR A 45 0.18 2.59 15.43
C THR A 45 -0.18 3.35 16.70
N VAL A 46 -1.34 4.03 16.71
CA VAL A 46 -1.85 4.73 17.89
C VAL A 46 -2.16 3.76 19.02
N ILE A 47 -2.82 2.63 18.72
CA ILE A 47 -3.11 1.57 19.70
C ILE A 47 -1.82 0.97 20.25
N MET A 48 -0.82 0.75 19.40
CA MET A 48 0.49 0.23 19.82
C MET A 48 1.21 1.21 20.75
N ALA A 49 1.18 2.52 20.46
CA ALA A 49 1.75 3.55 21.33
C ALA A 49 1.02 3.61 22.69
N PHE A 50 -0.31 3.48 22.68
CA PHE A 50 -1.11 3.42 23.92
C PHE A 50 -0.79 2.17 24.75
N CYS A 51 -0.71 0.99 24.12
CA CYS A 51 -0.33 -0.25 24.81
C CYS A 51 1.09 -0.18 25.37
N ALA A 52 2.04 0.42 24.64
CA ALA A 52 3.39 0.64 25.14
C ALA A 52 3.40 1.54 26.38
N TYR A 53 2.68 2.66 26.35
CA TYR A 53 2.58 3.58 27.48
C TYR A 53 1.98 2.90 28.73
N GLN A 54 0.92 2.12 28.51
CA GLN A 54 0.27 1.38 29.59
C GLN A 54 1.15 0.24 30.12
N PHE A 55 1.96 -0.41 29.27
CA PHE A 55 2.92 -1.42 29.71
C PHE A 55 4.01 -0.86 30.63
N PHE A 56 4.51 0.36 30.36
CA PHE A 56 5.52 1.01 31.22
C PHE A 56 4.95 1.56 32.54
N THR A 57 3.64 1.86 32.58
CA THR A 57 2.98 2.50 33.72
C THR A 57 2.15 1.52 34.55
N ALA A 58 1.87 0.31 34.05
CA ALA A 58 1.02 -0.68 34.71
C ALA A 58 1.70 -1.37 35.90
N SER A 59 0.89 -1.64 36.93
CA SER A 59 1.26 -2.46 38.11
C SER A 59 1.67 -3.88 37.69
N PRO A 60 2.60 -4.55 38.42
CA PRO A 60 3.18 -5.84 38.02
C PRO A 60 2.16 -6.93 37.63
N ASN A 61 0.97 -6.94 38.26
CA ASN A 61 -0.10 -7.89 37.97
C ASN A 61 -0.76 -7.72 36.59
N THR A 62 -0.68 -6.54 35.99
CA THR A 62 -1.30 -6.25 34.67
C THR A 62 -0.27 -6.06 33.56
N GLN A 63 1.02 -5.96 33.91
CA GLN A 63 2.11 -5.75 32.96
C GLN A 63 2.18 -6.84 31.88
N VAL A 64 1.96 -8.11 32.22
CA VAL A 64 1.96 -9.22 31.25
C VAL A 64 0.82 -9.10 30.24
N PHE A 65 -0.38 -8.70 30.68
CA PHE A 65 -1.54 -8.50 29.81
C PHE A 65 -1.28 -7.41 28.76
N TRP A 66 -0.73 -6.27 29.19
CA TRP A 66 -0.35 -5.18 28.28
C TRP A 66 0.81 -5.55 27.35
N GLY A 67 1.74 -6.39 27.81
CA GLY A 67 2.83 -6.92 26.99
C GLY A 67 2.34 -7.85 25.87
N VAL A 68 1.38 -8.73 26.16
CA VAL A 68 0.76 -9.60 25.15
C VAL A 68 -0.03 -8.77 24.12
N LEU A 69 -0.80 -7.77 24.57
CA LEU A 69 -1.49 -6.83 23.69
C LEU A 69 -0.52 -6.05 22.78
N PHE A 70 0.63 -5.64 23.32
CA PHE A 70 1.67 -4.99 22.54
C PHE A 70 2.26 -5.91 21.45
N ILE A 71 2.57 -7.16 21.78
CA ILE A 71 3.05 -8.15 20.80
C ILE A 71 1.97 -8.46 19.76
N LEU A 72 0.71 -8.56 20.17
CA LEU A 72 -0.41 -8.82 19.28
C LEU A 72 -0.59 -7.68 18.26
N THR A 73 -0.51 -6.42 18.70
CA THR A 73 -0.64 -5.25 17.83
C THR A 73 0.55 -5.12 16.86
N LEU A 74 1.76 -5.47 17.29
CA LEU A 74 2.92 -5.59 16.40
C LEU A 74 2.71 -6.63 15.30
N ASN A 75 2.19 -7.81 15.64
CA ASN A 75 1.86 -8.84 14.66
C ASN A 75 0.74 -8.37 13.71
N GLY A 76 -0.27 -7.69 14.24
CA GLY A 76 -1.34 -7.08 13.44
C GLY A 76 -0.83 -6.04 12.43
N GLN A 77 0.15 -5.20 12.83
CA GLN A 77 0.82 -4.26 11.92
C GLN A 77 1.55 -4.96 10.78
N MET A 78 2.35 -5.99 11.09
CA MET A 78 3.07 -6.77 10.07
C MET A 78 2.11 -7.48 9.11
N ALA A 79 1.06 -8.12 9.65
CA ALA A 79 0.02 -8.78 8.86
C ALA A 79 -0.71 -7.79 7.94
N THR A 80 -1.02 -6.58 8.41
CA THR A 80 -1.68 -5.54 7.61
C THR A 80 -0.83 -5.15 6.40
N LYS A 81 0.47 -4.90 6.60
CA LYS A 81 1.38 -4.59 5.48
C LYS A 81 1.45 -5.73 4.47
N LEU A 82 1.57 -6.97 4.96
CA LEU A 82 1.67 -8.15 4.11
C LEU A 82 0.37 -8.36 3.30
N TRP A 83 -0.79 -8.17 3.93
CA TRP A 83 -2.08 -8.25 3.26
C TRP A 83 -2.24 -7.21 2.16
N ILE A 84 -1.88 -5.95 2.41
CA ILE A 84 -1.91 -4.89 1.38
C ILE A 84 -1.02 -5.27 0.18
N TYR A 85 0.16 -5.83 0.46
CA TYR A 85 1.06 -6.29 -0.60
C TYR A 85 0.45 -7.43 -1.42
N MET A 86 -0.10 -8.46 -0.77
CA MET A 86 -0.76 -9.57 -1.46
C MET A 86 -1.95 -9.11 -2.31
N GLN A 87 -2.76 -8.21 -1.77
CA GLN A 87 -3.93 -7.66 -2.47
C GLN A 87 -3.51 -6.84 -3.70
N THR A 88 -2.46 -6.04 -3.55
CA THR A 88 -1.87 -5.26 -4.65
C THR A 88 -1.31 -6.18 -5.72
N ASN A 89 -0.59 -7.23 -5.34
CA ASN A 89 -0.04 -8.21 -6.25
C ASN A 89 -1.13 -8.97 -7.02
N HIS A 90 -2.18 -9.43 -6.32
CA HIS A 90 -3.32 -10.10 -6.93
C HIS A 90 -4.04 -9.20 -7.95
N SER A 91 -4.21 -7.91 -7.65
CA SER A 91 -4.79 -6.95 -8.58
C SER A 91 -3.94 -6.77 -9.85
N GLN A 92 -2.61 -6.70 -9.70
CA GLN A 92 -1.68 -6.59 -10.84
C GLN A 92 -1.75 -7.85 -11.73
N THR A 93 -1.66 -9.04 -11.13
CA THR A 93 -1.75 -10.32 -11.87
C THR A 93 -3.05 -10.42 -12.66
N MET A 94 -4.18 -10.01 -12.08
CA MET A 94 -5.48 -10.04 -12.76
C MET A 94 -5.55 -9.08 -13.95
N GLN A 95 -4.92 -7.91 -13.86
CA GLN A 95 -4.84 -6.96 -14.97
C GLN A 95 -3.98 -7.49 -16.12
N GLU A 96 -2.86 -8.13 -15.80
CA GLU A 96 -1.98 -8.77 -16.79
C GLU A 96 -2.68 -9.92 -17.50
N LEU A 97 -3.39 -10.78 -16.77
CA LEU A 97 -4.21 -11.86 -17.34
C LEU A 97 -5.23 -11.31 -18.33
N ARG A 98 -6.00 -10.28 -17.95
CA ARG A 98 -6.98 -9.64 -18.84
C ARG A 98 -6.34 -9.02 -20.08
N SER A 99 -5.11 -8.50 -19.96
CA SER A 99 -4.35 -7.97 -21.10
C SER A 99 -3.95 -9.09 -22.06
N ILE A 100 -3.47 -10.23 -21.53
CA ILE A 100 -3.12 -11.42 -22.31
C ILE A 100 -4.36 -11.99 -23.01
N GLU A 101 -5.50 -12.12 -22.31
CA GLU A 101 -6.76 -12.58 -22.90
C GLU A 101 -7.20 -11.70 -24.08
N LYS A 102 -7.10 -10.37 -23.95
CA LYS A 102 -7.43 -9.44 -25.04
C LYS A 102 -6.52 -9.64 -26.25
N ARG A 103 -5.21 -9.79 -26.01
CA ARG A 103 -4.23 -10.05 -27.07
C ARG A 103 -4.53 -11.38 -27.77
N LEU A 104 -4.78 -12.45 -27.02
CA LEU A 104 -5.13 -13.75 -27.57
C LEU A 104 -6.40 -13.69 -28.43
N LYS A 105 -7.47 -13.03 -27.95
CA LYS A 105 -8.69 -12.83 -28.73
C LYS A 105 -8.45 -12.04 -30.02
N SER A 106 -7.56 -11.05 -30.00
CA SER A 106 -7.21 -10.30 -31.21
C SER A 106 -6.46 -11.12 -32.25
N LEU A 107 -5.64 -12.08 -31.81
CA LEU A 107 -4.90 -12.99 -32.69
C LEU A 107 -5.78 -14.09 -33.29
N ILE A 108 -6.79 -14.57 -32.56
CA ILE A 108 -7.74 -15.58 -33.06
C ILE A 108 -8.78 -14.97 -34.01
N LYS A 109 -9.11 -13.69 -33.83
CA LYS A 109 -10.09 -12.99 -34.67
C LYS A 109 -9.53 -12.59 -36.05
N ASN A 110 -8.23 -12.62 -36.22
CA ASN A 110 -7.52 -12.22 -37.43
C ASN A 110 -6.98 -13.45 -38.16
#